data_AF-A0A2N5A9Y5-F1
#
_entry.id   AF-A0A2N5A9Y5-F1
#
_cell.length_a   1.000
_cell.length_b   1.000
_cell.length_c   1.000
_cell.angle_alpha   90.00
_cell.angle_beta   90.00
_cell.angle_gamma   90.00
#
_symmetry.space_group_name_H-M   'P 1'
#
loop_
_entity.id
_entity.type
_entity.pdbx_description
1 polymer ?
#
loop_
_entity_poly.entity_id
_entity_poly.type
_entity_poly.pdbx_seq_one_letter_code
_entity_poly.pdbx_strand_id
1 'polypeptide(L)'
;EALYHWLKRNDPSRPVQYEGGGADTTATDIICPMYARVERDQPIPAVPKWGIKKWISLPGEQRPLILCEYAHAMGNSLGNFADYWQAFREYPRLQGGFIWDWADQAIRKIFDDGSVGWAYGGDFGDKPNDRQFCMNGLVFPDRTPHPSLVEAKHAQQYFQFTLLSTSPLRVRITSEYLFRPTDNEVVRWQVQSAGETLYHGNLTLALPPEGSDEITLLDSLILPEGARAVWLTLEVTQPRATAWSEAEHRVAWQQFPLPAPLALPAPTVSAGAPDLIVSDEVWQIRAGSQCWTIDRRTGLLSRWSVGGQEQLLTPLRDQFIRAPLDNDIGVSEVERIDPNAWVERWKSAGLYDLEAHCVQCDAQRLANETLVDCRWHYLRGEEVVIVSHWRMHFTADGTLRLAVDGERAET
;
A
#
# COMPACT_ATOMS: atom_id res chain seq x y z
N GLU A 1 -21.14 33.78 -10.55
CA GLU A 1 -20.56 35.15 -10.66
C GLU A 1 -21.21 36.19 -9.74
N ALA A 2 -22.52 36.47 -9.82
CA ALA A 2 -23.15 37.52 -9.00
C ALA A 2 -22.93 37.36 -7.48
N LEU A 3 -23.09 36.14 -6.96
CA LEU A 3 -22.86 35.84 -5.54
C LEU A 3 -21.38 35.91 -5.16
N TYR A 4 -20.47 35.52 -6.06
CA TYR A 4 -19.03 35.69 -5.86
C TYR A 4 -18.69 37.18 -5.64
N HIS A 5 -19.13 38.07 -6.54
CA HIS A 5 -18.90 39.50 -6.38
C HIS A 5 -19.62 40.12 -5.17
N TRP A 6 -20.78 39.57 -4.77
CA TRP A 6 -21.42 39.97 -3.53
C TRP A 6 -20.54 39.63 -2.33
N LEU A 7 -19.99 38.41 -2.24
CA LEU A 7 -19.10 37.99 -1.16
C LEU A 7 -17.82 38.85 -1.12
N LYS A 8 -17.16 39.04 -2.28
CA LYS A 8 -15.95 39.87 -2.35
C LYS A 8 -16.16 41.32 -1.89
N ARG A 9 -17.38 41.87 -2.05
CA ARG A 9 -17.74 43.21 -1.59
C ARG A 9 -18.13 43.27 -0.12
N ASN A 10 -18.85 42.27 0.39
CA ASN A 10 -19.40 42.29 1.75
C ASN A 10 -18.47 41.68 2.80
N ASP A 11 -17.59 40.76 2.40
CA ASP A 11 -16.55 40.19 3.24
C ASP A 11 -15.22 40.05 2.47
N PRO A 12 -14.46 41.15 2.30
CA PRO A 12 -13.19 41.10 1.61
C PRO A 12 -12.09 40.39 2.41
N SER A 13 -12.35 39.97 3.66
CA SER A 13 -11.35 39.33 4.52
C SER A 13 -11.06 37.88 4.13
N ARG A 14 -11.90 37.26 3.29
CA ARG A 14 -11.82 35.84 2.90
C ARG A 14 -11.74 35.66 1.38
N PRO A 15 -10.95 34.68 0.90
CA PRO A 15 -11.09 34.16 -0.45
C PRO A 15 -12.44 33.45 -0.66
N VAL A 16 -12.90 33.36 -1.90
CA VAL A 16 -14.09 32.61 -2.30
C VAL A 16 -13.67 31.53 -3.30
N GLN A 17 -14.07 30.28 -3.07
CA GLN A 17 -13.82 29.18 -3.99
C GLN A 17 -15.11 28.53 -4.49
N TYR A 18 -15.12 28.06 -5.73
CA TYR A 18 -16.20 27.27 -6.32
C TYR A 18 -15.66 26.43 -7.48
N GLU A 19 -15.79 25.10 -7.38
CA GLU A 19 -15.22 24.16 -8.36
C GLU A 19 -16.01 24.11 -9.68
N GLY A 20 -17.33 24.34 -9.64
CA GLY A 20 -18.20 24.07 -10.76
C GLY A 20 -17.78 24.77 -12.06
N GLY A 21 -17.91 24.04 -13.17
CA GLY A 21 -17.63 24.58 -14.51
C GLY A 21 -16.16 24.62 -14.91
N GLY A 22 -15.31 23.79 -14.29
CA GLY A 22 -13.92 23.60 -14.69
C GLY A 22 -12.88 23.95 -13.62
N ALA A 23 -13.30 24.26 -12.39
CA ALA A 23 -12.45 24.51 -11.23
C ALA A 23 -11.57 25.76 -11.26
N ASP A 24 -11.57 26.51 -12.36
CA ASP A 24 -10.73 27.68 -12.59
C ASP A 24 -11.50 28.87 -13.20
N THR A 25 -12.83 28.89 -13.05
CA THR A 25 -13.70 29.97 -13.58
C THR A 25 -13.43 31.34 -12.94
N THR A 26 -14.09 32.37 -13.45
CA THR A 26 -14.10 33.75 -12.89
C THR A 26 -14.74 33.85 -11.50
N ALA A 27 -15.44 32.79 -11.05
CA ALA A 27 -16.14 32.75 -9.78
C ALA A 27 -15.33 32.10 -8.64
N THR A 28 -14.02 31.89 -8.83
CA THR A 28 -13.12 31.32 -7.83
C THR A 28 -11.78 32.05 -7.74
N ASP A 29 -11.38 32.39 -6.52
CA ASP A 29 -10.05 32.95 -6.20
C ASP A 29 -8.96 31.85 -6.22
N ILE A 30 -9.35 30.58 -6.07
CA ILE A 30 -8.46 29.42 -5.91
C ILE A 30 -8.80 28.39 -6.99
N ILE A 31 -7.79 27.82 -7.65
CA ILE A 31 -8.00 26.66 -8.53
C ILE A 31 -8.35 25.49 -7.60
N CYS A 32 -9.58 25.00 -7.66
CA CYS A 32 -10.09 24.09 -6.64
C CYS A 32 -10.70 22.81 -7.19
N PRO A 33 -9.98 22.03 -8.02
CA PRO A 33 -10.54 20.86 -8.68
C PRO A 33 -10.84 19.74 -7.70
N MET A 34 -11.81 18.91 -8.06
CA MET A 34 -11.97 17.57 -7.49
C MET A 34 -11.29 16.51 -8.36
N TYR A 35 -10.56 15.58 -7.74
CA TYR A 35 -9.96 14.38 -8.36
C TYR A 35 -9.01 14.62 -9.55
N ALA A 36 -8.42 15.82 -9.65
CA ALA A 36 -7.31 16.06 -10.55
C ALA A 36 -6.08 15.27 -10.07
N ARG A 37 -5.41 14.55 -10.98
CA ARG A 37 -4.25 13.72 -10.65
C ARG A 37 -3.00 14.58 -10.51
N VAL A 38 -1.94 14.03 -9.94
CA VAL A 38 -0.68 14.77 -9.77
C VAL A 38 -0.08 15.15 -11.14
N GLU A 39 0.14 14.15 -11.99
CA GLU A 39 0.80 14.32 -13.30
C GLU A 39 -0.15 14.16 -14.50
N ARG A 40 -1.14 13.27 -14.39
CA ARG A 40 -1.91 12.80 -15.55
C ARG A 40 -3.14 13.68 -15.82
N ASP A 41 -3.20 14.22 -17.03
CA ASP A 41 -4.36 14.93 -17.55
C ASP A 41 -5.58 14.02 -17.76
N GLN A 42 -6.76 14.58 -17.52
CA GLN A 42 -8.06 14.00 -17.84
C GLN A 42 -8.84 14.99 -18.71
N PRO A 43 -8.68 14.94 -20.05
CA PRO A 43 -9.22 15.94 -20.97
C PRO A 43 -10.72 15.72 -21.23
N ILE A 44 -11.53 15.94 -20.19
CA ILE A 44 -12.99 15.91 -20.28
C ILE A 44 -13.46 17.14 -21.08
N PRO A 45 -14.30 17.00 -22.12
CA PRO A 45 -14.78 18.13 -22.90
C PRO A 45 -15.41 19.21 -22.02
N ALA A 46 -15.09 20.48 -22.30
CA ALA A 46 -15.49 21.68 -21.57
C ALA A 46 -14.96 21.84 -20.13
N VAL A 47 -14.67 20.76 -19.42
CA VAL A 47 -14.24 20.78 -18.00
C VAL A 47 -13.03 19.86 -17.76
N PRO A 48 -11.89 20.11 -18.43
CA PRO A 48 -10.71 19.26 -18.29
C PRO A 48 -10.18 19.29 -16.85
N LYS A 49 -9.70 18.16 -16.36
CA LYS A 49 -8.96 18.09 -15.09
C LYS A 49 -7.49 17.84 -15.42
N TRP A 50 -6.72 18.91 -15.48
CA TRP A 50 -5.28 18.84 -15.74
C TRP A 50 -4.53 18.20 -14.58
N GLY A 51 -3.35 17.63 -14.84
CA GLY A 51 -2.41 17.31 -13.77
C GLY A 51 -2.13 18.56 -12.93
N ILE A 52 -2.18 18.49 -11.60
CA ILE A 52 -2.11 19.71 -10.76
C ILE A 52 -0.83 20.51 -10.98
N LYS A 53 0.31 19.85 -11.25
CA LYS A 53 1.59 20.50 -11.59
C LYS A 53 1.51 21.28 -12.90
N LYS A 54 0.82 20.71 -13.90
CA LYS A 54 0.54 21.37 -15.18
C LYS A 54 -0.45 22.53 -15.00
N TRP A 55 -1.49 22.34 -14.20
CA TRP A 55 -2.55 23.33 -14.05
C TRP A 55 -2.03 24.68 -13.53
N ILE A 56 -1.18 24.65 -12.51
CA ILE A 56 -0.58 25.88 -11.97
C ILE A 56 0.38 26.56 -12.96
N SER A 57 0.87 25.84 -13.98
CA SER A 57 1.80 26.38 -15.00
C SER A 57 1.13 26.75 -16.31
N LEU A 58 -0.21 26.68 -16.41
CA LEU A 58 -0.93 27.11 -17.60
C LEU A 58 -0.71 28.62 -17.90
N PRO A 59 -0.66 29.01 -19.18
CA PRO A 59 -0.44 30.40 -19.55
C PRO A 59 -1.45 31.37 -18.90
N GLY A 60 -0.94 32.38 -18.19
CA GLY A 60 -1.76 33.40 -17.52
C GLY A 60 -2.31 33.00 -16.15
N GLU A 61 -2.13 31.75 -15.72
CA GLU A 61 -2.62 31.28 -14.42
C GLU A 61 -1.66 31.63 -13.28
N GLN A 62 -2.16 32.29 -12.23
CA GLN A 62 -1.37 32.80 -11.10
C GLN A 62 -1.95 32.41 -9.73
N ARG A 63 -3.16 31.86 -9.69
CA ARG A 63 -3.87 31.50 -8.45
C ARG A 63 -3.22 30.31 -7.73
N PRO A 64 -3.35 30.18 -6.41
CA PRO A 64 -3.02 28.92 -5.74
C PRO A 64 -3.98 27.81 -6.20
N LEU A 65 -3.56 26.56 -6.02
CA LEU A 65 -4.38 25.37 -6.23
C LEU A 65 -4.52 24.61 -4.91
N ILE A 66 -5.77 24.38 -4.50
CA ILE A 66 -6.14 23.56 -3.34
C ILE A 66 -7.28 22.65 -3.79
N LEU A 67 -7.04 21.34 -3.87
CA LEU A 67 -8.07 20.41 -4.33
C LEU A 67 -9.25 20.42 -3.36
N CYS A 68 -10.47 20.73 -3.83
CA CYS A 68 -11.65 20.68 -2.97
C CYS A 68 -12.01 19.24 -2.58
N GLU A 69 -11.61 18.27 -3.40
CA GLU A 69 -11.69 16.83 -3.14
C GLU A 69 -10.51 16.13 -3.84
N TYR A 70 -9.79 15.25 -3.15
CA TYR A 70 -8.80 14.37 -3.77
C TYR A 70 -8.70 13.05 -2.99
N ALA A 71 -7.96 12.08 -3.55
CA ALA A 71 -7.71 10.80 -2.90
C ALA A 71 -8.99 10.12 -2.35
N HIS A 72 -9.92 9.79 -3.25
CA HIS A 72 -11.19 9.16 -2.91
C HIS A 72 -10.98 7.87 -2.09
N ALA A 73 -11.41 7.83 -0.83
CA ALA A 73 -11.02 6.83 0.17
C ALA A 73 -12.02 5.66 0.31
N MET A 74 -12.84 5.42 -0.73
CA MET A 74 -13.82 4.34 -0.78
C MET A 74 -13.21 2.94 -0.67
N GLY A 75 -13.64 2.20 0.35
CA GLY A 75 -13.18 0.84 0.63
C GLY A 75 -11.66 0.75 0.82
N ASN A 76 -11.02 -0.18 0.12
CA ASN A 76 -9.55 -0.29 0.11
C ASN A 76 -8.95 0.63 -0.96
N SER A 77 -8.56 1.84 -0.54
CA SER A 77 -8.13 2.92 -1.43
C SER A 77 -6.91 3.68 -0.89
N LEU A 78 -6.79 4.97 -1.24
CA LEU A 78 -5.68 5.88 -0.90
C LEU A 78 -4.32 5.49 -1.51
N GLY A 79 -4.31 4.63 -2.55
CA GLY A 79 -3.11 4.38 -3.34
C GLY A 79 -2.58 5.67 -3.98
N ASN A 80 -1.26 5.82 -4.09
CA ASN A 80 -0.53 7.02 -4.56
C ASN A 80 -0.72 8.32 -3.75
N PHE A 81 -1.24 8.24 -2.52
CA PHE A 81 -1.41 9.43 -1.66
C PHE A 81 -0.10 10.21 -1.41
N ALA A 82 1.03 9.49 -1.31
CA ALA A 82 2.36 10.08 -1.17
C ALA A 82 2.76 11.00 -2.34
N ASP A 83 2.32 10.72 -3.57
CA ASP A 83 2.67 11.52 -4.76
C ASP A 83 2.05 12.93 -4.67
N TYR A 84 0.82 13.03 -4.13
CA TYR A 84 0.20 14.33 -3.86
C TYR A 84 0.99 15.13 -2.84
N TRP A 85 1.36 14.49 -1.72
CA TRP A 85 2.12 15.15 -0.65
C TRP A 85 3.53 15.55 -1.07
N GLN A 86 4.18 14.77 -1.92
CA GLN A 86 5.43 15.18 -2.55
C GLN A 86 5.22 16.45 -3.39
N ALA A 87 4.20 16.49 -4.25
CA ALA A 87 3.90 17.65 -5.07
C ALA A 87 3.52 18.89 -4.24
N PHE A 88 2.74 18.72 -3.17
CA PHE A 88 2.38 19.82 -2.26
C PHE A 88 3.61 20.45 -1.59
N ARG A 89 4.60 19.64 -1.24
CA ARG A 89 5.87 20.13 -0.66
C ARG A 89 6.80 20.76 -1.69
N GLU A 90 6.80 20.24 -2.91
CA GLU A 90 7.71 20.69 -3.98
C GLU A 90 7.25 22.01 -4.64
N TYR A 91 5.93 22.23 -4.79
CA TYR A 91 5.39 23.38 -5.54
C TYR A 91 4.65 24.35 -4.61
N PRO A 92 5.18 25.57 -4.38
CA PRO A 92 4.57 26.52 -3.42
C PRO A 92 3.11 26.91 -3.68
N ARG A 93 2.66 26.86 -4.94
CA ARG A 93 1.27 27.15 -5.32
C ARG A 93 0.32 25.96 -5.15
N LEU A 94 0.84 24.74 -4.93
CA LEU A 94 0.03 23.57 -4.59
C LEU A 94 -0.09 23.49 -3.07
N GLN A 95 -1.13 24.10 -2.51
CA GLN A 95 -1.26 24.29 -1.06
C GLN A 95 -2.09 23.18 -0.38
N GLY A 96 -2.06 21.97 -0.93
CA GLY A 96 -2.76 20.81 -0.39
C GLY A 96 -4.14 20.56 -0.99
N GLY A 97 -5.03 19.99 -0.19
CA GLY A 97 -6.39 19.65 -0.58
C GLY A 97 -7.16 18.94 0.52
N PHE A 98 -8.41 18.58 0.23
CA PHE A 98 -9.31 17.88 1.15
C PHE A 98 -9.56 16.45 0.68
N ILE A 99 -9.24 15.47 1.52
CA ILE A 99 -9.51 14.05 1.23
C ILE A 99 -11.03 13.85 1.15
N TRP A 100 -11.49 13.07 0.18
CA TRP A 100 -12.87 12.60 0.13
C TRP A 100 -12.96 11.15 0.66
N ASP A 101 -13.53 10.90 1.83
CA ASP A 101 -13.99 11.85 2.85
C ASP A 101 -13.70 11.33 4.27
N TRP A 102 -14.34 11.91 5.28
CA TRP A 102 -14.02 11.57 6.67
C TRP A 102 -14.55 10.19 7.07
N ALA A 103 -15.84 9.94 6.94
CA ALA A 103 -16.49 8.77 7.54
C ALA A 103 -17.54 8.15 6.60
N ASP A 104 -17.57 6.82 6.57
CA ASP A 104 -18.57 6.08 5.80
C ASP A 104 -20.00 6.45 6.23
N GLN A 105 -20.86 6.68 5.23
CA GLN A 105 -22.27 7.01 5.43
C GLN A 105 -23.12 5.74 5.37
N ALA A 106 -22.82 4.77 6.22
CA ALA A 106 -23.58 3.54 6.35
C ALA A 106 -24.40 3.50 7.66
N ILE A 107 -25.57 2.89 7.60
CA ILE A 107 -26.55 2.87 8.70
C ILE A 107 -26.55 1.49 9.34
N ARG A 108 -26.45 1.43 10.68
CA ARG A 108 -26.55 0.16 11.39
C ARG A 108 -27.95 -0.45 11.21
N LYS A 109 -28.02 -1.69 10.71
CA LYS A 109 -29.26 -2.43 10.43
C LYS A 109 -29.19 -3.84 11.02
N ILE A 110 -30.35 -4.36 11.43
CA ILE A 110 -30.57 -5.79 11.69
C ILE A 110 -31.19 -6.38 10.41
N PHE A 111 -30.56 -7.39 9.83
CA PHE A 111 -31.03 -8.07 8.62
C PHE A 111 -32.01 -9.21 8.95
N ASP A 112 -32.67 -9.75 7.92
CA ASP A 112 -33.73 -10.76 8.07
C ASP A 112 -33.22 -12.08 8.67
N ASP A 113 -31.93 -12.37 8.52
CA ASP A 113 -31.25 -13.51 9.14
C ASP A 113 -30.86 -13.26 10.62
N GLY A 114 -31.18 -12.08 11.16
CA GLY A 114 -30.86 -11.65 12.51
C GLY A 114 -29.45 -11.06 12.68
N SER A 115 -28.64 -11.01 11.62
CA SER A 115 -27.31 -10.40 11.66
C SER A 115 -27.40 -8.87 11.81
N VAL A 116 -26.38 -8.27 12.43
CA VAL A 116 -26.25 -6.82 12.58
C VAL A 116 -25.07 -6.34 11.75
N GLY A 117 -25.29 -5.35 10.89
CA GLY A 117 -24.22 -4.81 10.05
C GLY A 117 -24.45 -3.37 9.63
N TRP A 118 -23.52 -2.86 8.82
CA TRP A 118 -23.60 -1.56 8.17
C TRP A 118 -24.32 -1.73 6.83
N ALA A 119 -25.45 -1.06 6.69
CA ALA A 119 -26.28 -1.05 5.49
C ALA A 119 -26.02 0.20 4.64
N TYR A 120 -26.10 0.05 3.32
CA TYR A 120 -25.87 1.12 2.34
C TYR A 120 -27.05 1.24 1.35
N GLY A 121 -26.91 1.98 0.26
CA GLY A 121 -27.98 2.19 -0.72
C GLY A 121 -28.61 0.88 -1.20
N GLY A 122 -29.94 0.80 -1.18
CA GLY A 122 -30.72 -0.36 -1.57
C GLY A 122 -31.10 -1.30 -0.42
N ASP A 123 -30.36 -1.31 0.69
CA ASP A 123 -30.68 -2.15 1.86
C ASP A 123 -31.97 -1.73 2.56
N PHE A 124 -32.49 -0.53 2.28
CA PHE A 124 -33.76 -0.04 2.83
C PHE A 124 -34.90 -0.11 1.81
N GLY A 125 -34.68 -0.74 0.66
CA GLY A 125 -35.64 -0.83 -0.45
C GLY A 125 -35.73 0.43 -1.31
N ASP A 126 -34.84 1.40 -1.08
CA ASP A 126 -34.71 2.64 -1.82
C ASP A 126 -34.27 2.40 -3.28
N LYS A 127 -34.96 3.06 -4.22
CA LYS A 127 -34.72 2.98 -5.67
C LYS A 127 -35.01 4.32 -6.37
N PRO A 128 -34.14 4.82 -7.27
CA PRO A 128 -32.78 4.31 -7.52
C PRO A 128 -31.87 4.52 -6.29
N ASN A 129 -30.75 3.81 -6.25
CA ASN A 129 -29.70 3.98 -5.25
C ASN A 129 -28.33 3.73 -5.90
N ASP A 130 -27.27 4.27 -5.29
CA ASP A 130 -25.88 4.12 -5.75
C ASP A 130 -25.06 3.17 -4.87
N ARG A 131 -25.73 2.22 -4.21
CA ARG A 131 -25.13 1.16 -3.38
C ARG A 131 -24.08 1.66 -2.40
N GLN A 132 -22.88 1.09 -2.44
CA GLN A 132 -21.79 1.36 -1.51
C GLN A 132 -21.04 2.67 -1.80
N PHE A 133 -21.44 3.45 -2.81
CA PHE A 133 -20.82 4.74 -3.14
C PHE A 133 -20.93 5.78 -2.02
N CYS A 134 -21.78 5.54 -1.00
CA CYS A 134 -21.85 6.35 0.21
C CYS A 134 -20.77 6.02 1.28
N MET A 135 -19.94 5.00 1.06
CA MET A 135 -18.88 4.58 1.98
C MET A 135 -17.50 5.00 1.46
N ASN A 136 -17.12 6.26 1.70
CA ASN A 136 -15.86 6.85 1.20
C ASN A 136 -14.89 7.28 2.30
N GLY A 137 -15.10 6.83 3.53
CA GLY A 137 -14.44 7.36 4.71
C GLY A 137 -13.01 6.87 4.91
N LEU A 138 -12.20 7.71 5.56
CA LEU A 138 -10.99 7.27 6.26
C LEU A 138 -11.31 6.49 7.56
N VAL A 139 -12.56 6.57 8.03
CA VAL A 139 -13.05 5.81 9.18
C VAL A 139 -14.40 5.18 8.88
N PHE A 140 -14.68 4.06 9.56
CA PHE A 140 -15.98 3.42 9.59
C PHE A 140 -17.04 4.34 10.24
N PRO A 141 -18.35 4.02 10.14
CA PRO A 141 -19.40 4.84 10.74
C PRO A 141 -19.27 4.99 12.28
N ASP A 142 -18.62 4.05 12.97
CA ASP A 142 -18.34 4.11 14.41
C ASP A 142 -17.03 4.84 14.77
N ARG A 143 -16.35 5.41 13.78
CA ARG A 143 -15.05 6.11 13.87
C ARG A 143 -13.85 5.18 14.13
N THR A 144 -14.03 3.87 14.05
CA THR A 144 -12.90 2.94 13.92
C THR A 144 -12.12 3.26 12.64
N PRO A 145 -10.78 3.41 12.70
CA PRO A 145 -10.02 3.86 11.53
C PRO A 145 -9.88 2.77 10.46
N HIS A 146 -9.97 3.17 9.19
CA HIS A 146 -9.47 2.36 8.09
C HIS A 146 -7.93 2.38 8.05
N PRO A 147 -7.28 1.38 7.44
CA PRO A 147 -5.84 1.38 7.24
C PRO A 147 -5.33 2.63 6.50
N SER A 148 -6.14 3.19 5.60
CA SER A 148 -5.85 4.41 4.85
C SER A 148 -5.61 5.64 5.73
N LEU A 149 -6.20 5.70 6.93
CA LEU A 149 -5.94 6.80 7.88
C LEU A 149 -4.49 6.81 8.36
N VAL A 150 -3.84 5.65 8.45
CA VAL A 150 -2.42 5.55 8.84
C VAL A 150 -1.52 6.16 7.77
N GLU A 151 -1.81 5.88 6.50
CA GLU A 151 -1.12 6.48 5.34
C GLU A 151 -1.34 8.00 5.31
N ALA A 152 -2.58 8.44 5.52
CA ALA A 152 -2.92 9.86 5.58
C ALA A 152 -2.11 10.58 6.67
N LYS A 153 -2.11 10.04 7.90
CA LYS A 153 -1.36 10.56 9.05
C LYS A 153 0.14 10.66 8.77
N HIS A 154 0.72 9.65 8.13
CA HIS A 154 2.16 9.65 7.83
C HIS A 154 2.52 10.71 6.79
N ALA A 155 1.79 10.77 5.66
CA ALA A 155 2.08 11.74 4.62
C ALA A 155 1.84 13.19 5.07
N GLN A 156 0.86 13.40 5.96
CA GLN A 156 0.49 14.70 6.57
C GLN A 156 1.38 15.15 7.74
N GLN A 157 2.36 14.36 8.14
CA GLN A 157 3.18 14.69 9.31
C GLN A 157 3.98 15.98 9.10
N TYR A 158 4.14 16.76 10.18
CA TYR A 158 4.83 18.07 10.15
C TYR A 158 6.35 18.00 10.32
N PHE A 159 6.93 16.79 10.33
CA PHE A 159 8.37 16.60 10.46
C PHE A 159 8.92 15.79 9.29
N GLN A 160 9.85 16.39 8.56
CA GLN A 160 10.55 15.75 7.45
C GLN A 160 11.93 15.27 7.91
N PHE A 161 12.33 14.09 7.43
CA PHE A 161 13.57 13.44 7.83
C PHE A 161 14.45 13.19 6.60
N THR A 162 15.76 13.41 6.74
CA THR A 162 16.74 13.04 5.72
C THR A 162 17.90 12.31 6.37
N LEU A 163 18.24 11.12 5.89
CA LEU A 163 19.48 10.44 6.27
C LEU A 163 20.67 11.14 5.58
N LEU A 164 21.57 11.74 6.36
CA LEU A 164 22.72 12.49 5.85
C LEU A 164 23.98 11.65 5.72
N SER A 165 24.21 10.74 6.67
CA SER A 165 25.36 9.83 6.69
C SER A 165 25.07 8.63 7.59
N THR A 166 25.76 7.52 7.36
CA THR A 166 25.69 6.29 8.15
C THR A 166 26.94 6.07 9.02
N SER A 167 27.98 6.89 8.85
CA SER A 167 29.19 6.87 9.67
C SER A 167 29.88 8.25 9.65
N PRO A 168 29.70 9.10 10.68
CA PRO A 168 28.76 8.92 11.79
C PRO A 168 27.31 8.86 11.32
N LEU A 169 26.42 8.22 12.10
CA LEU A 169 24.99 8.14 11.79
C LEU A 169 24.34 9.51 12.04
N ARG A 170 24.01 10.22 10.97
CA ARG A 170 23.50 11.59 11.00
C ARG A 170 22.18 11.72 10.25
N VAL A 171 21.24 12.47 10.82
CA VAL A 171 19.94 12.79 10.22
C VAL A 171 19.70 14.29 10.25
N ARG A 172 18.97 14.80 9.25
CA ARG A 172 18.35 16.13 9.30
C ARG A 172 16.88 15.96 9.65
N ILE A 173 16.38 16.80 10.56
CA ILE A 173 14.96 16.88 10.91
C ILE A 173 14.50 18.31 10.62
N THR A 174 13.43 18.46 9.83
CA THR A 174 12.88 19.77 9.43
C THR A 174 11.43 19.88 9.89
N SER A 175 11.08 21.00 10.50
CA SER A 175 9.71 21.34 10.92
C SER A 175 8.95 21.99 9.76
N GLU A 176 7.73 21.53 9.48
CA GLU A 176 6.79 22.16 8.56
C GLU A 176 5.75 23.03 9.30
N TYR A 177 5.90 23.21 10.62
CA TYR A 177 5.07 24.18 11.34
C TYR A 177 5.41 25.61 10.93
N LEU A 178 4.38 26.43 10.69
CA LEU A 178 4.54 27.83 10.28
C LEU A 178 4.63 28.82 11.44
N PHE A 179 4.10 28.47 12.62
CA PHE A 179 3.95 29.44 13.72
C PHE A 179 4.51 28.98 15.06
N ARG A 180 4.41 27.69 15.38
CA ARG A 180 4.87 27.18 16.69
C ARG A 180 6.27 26.58 16.59
N PRO A 181 7.12 26.79 17.61
CA PRO A 181 8.33 26.00 17.76
C PRO A 181 7.98 24.58 18.24
N THR A 182 8.95 23.69 18.22
CA THR A 182 8.84 22.42 18.95
C THR A 182 9.10 22.66 20.43
N ASP A 183 8.06 22.57 21.24
CA ASP A 183 8.08 22.76 22.70
C ASP A 183 7.51 21.55 23.45
N ASN A 184 7.04 20.55 22.71
CA ASN A 184 6.43 19.33 23.22
C ASN A 184 6.77 18.13 22.31
N GLU A 185 7.99 18.05 21.77
CA GLU A 185 8.38 17.00 20.85
C GLU A 185 9.71 16.36 21.25
N VAL A 186 9.71 15.02 21.31
CA VAL A 186 10.90 14.19 21.53
C VAL A 186 11.02 13.21 20.38
N VAL A 187 12.20 13.17 19.76
CA VAL A 187 12.59 12.12 18.80
C VAL A 187 13.07 10.91 19.57
N ARG A 188 12.42 9.78 19.36
CA ARG A 188 12.90 8.45 19.72
C ARG A 188 13.47 7.81 18.49
N TRP A 189 14.66 7.27 18.58
CA TRP A 189 15.27 6.55 17.47
C TRP A 189 15.77 5.19 17.93
N GLN A 190 15.76 4.24 17.01
CA GLN A 190 16.33 2.92 17.22
C GLN A 190 16.96 2.38 15.94
N VAL A 191 18.05 1.65 16.09
CA VAL A 191 18.65 0.83 15.02
C VAL A 191 18.34 -0.63 15.32
N GLN A 192 17.71 -1.31 14.38
CA GLN A 192 17.35 -2.73 14.51
C GLN A 192 18.04 -3.57 13.44
N SER A 193 18.38 -4.82 13.76
CA SER A 193 18.82 -5.85 12.82
C SER A 193 17.82 -7.01 12.88
N ALA A 194 17.16 -7.32 11.77
CA ALA A 194 16.13 -8.37 11.72
C ALA A 194 15.05 -8.25 12.83
N GLY A 195 14.73 -7.02 13.25
CA GLY A 195 13.75 -6.74 14.32
C GLY A 195 14.35 -6.60 15.72
N GLU A 196 15.59 -7.03 15.95
CA GLU A 196 16.26 -6.90 17.24
C GLU A 196 16.93 -5.52 17.40
N THR A 197 16.62 -4.80 18.48
CA THR A 197 17.18 -3.47 18.74
C THR A 197 18.65 -3.55 19.16
N LEU A 198 19.52 -2.92 18.37
CA LEU A 198 20.97 -2.79 18.62
C LEU A 198 21.30 -1.50 19.36
N TYR A 199 20.69 -0.40 18.94
CA TYR A 199 20.89 0.94 19.50
C TYR A 199 19.56 1.64 19.64
N HIS A 200 19.44 2.54 20.62
CA HIS A 200 18.31 3.43 20.75
C HIS A 200 18.71 4.71 21.48
N GLY A 201 17.89 5.74 21.35
CA GLY A 201 18.08 6.99 22.07
C GLY A 201 16.92 7.95 21.90
N ASN A 202 17.00 9.05 22.65
CA ASN A 202 15.94 10.03 22.76
C ASN A 202 16.58 11.42 22.68
N LEU A 203 16.01 12.34 21.89
CA LEU A 203 16.43 13.74 21.85
C LEU A 203 15.22 14.65 21.88
N THR A 204 15.23 15.66 22.75
CA THR A 204 14.23 16.73 22.71
C THR A 204 14.45 17.60 21.48
N LEU A 205 13.41 17.84 20.70
CA LEU A 205 13.50 18.75 19.56
C LEU A 205 13.30 20.20 20.02
N ALA A 206 14.19 21.07 19.56
CA ALA A 206 14.10 22.52 19.75
C ALA A 206 14.30 23.23 18.41
N LEU A 207 13.29 23.14 17.54
CA LEU A 207 13.25 23.76 16.22
C LEU A 207 12.32 24.98 16.26
N PRO A 208 12.72 26.13 15.68
CA PRO A 208 11.76 27.19 15.36
C PRO A 208 10.79 26.72 14.24
N PRO A 209 9.69 27.46 14.00
CA PRO A 209 8.87 27.25 12.82
C PRO A 209 9.72 27.24 11.54
N GLU A 210 9.42 26.33 10.61
CA GLU A 210 10.18 26.13 9.37
C GLU A 210 11.68 25.79 9.55
N GLY A 211 12.12 25.58 10.79
CA GLY A 211 13.52 25.32 11.14
C GLY A 211 13.93 23.87 10.92
N SER A 212 15.24 23.65 10.82
CA SER A 212 15.85 22.32 10.70
C SER A 212 17.07 22.17 11.61
N ASP A 213 17.36 20.94 12.04
CA ASP A 213 18.59 20.60 12.75
C ASP A 213 19.24 19.32 12.21
N GLU A 214 20.56 19.24 12.30
CA GLU A 214 21.36 18.08 11.88
C GLU A 214 21.92 17.36 13.10
N ILE A 215 21.37 16.19 13.38
CA ILE A 215 21.64 15.45 14.62
C ILE A 215 22.54 14.27 14.32
N THR A 216 23.64 14.15 15.07
CA THR A 216 24.44 12.92 15.15
C THR A 216 23.81 11.99 16.17
N LEU A 217 23.28 10.85 15.71
CA LEU A 217 22.65 9.84 16.56
C LEU A 217 23.69 8.88 17.15
N LEU A 218 24.70 8.50 16.35
CA LEU A 218 25.82 7.64 16.74
C LEU A 218 27.10 8.10 16.04
N ASP A 219 28.21 8.17 16.77
CA ASP A 219 29.52 8.44 16.17
C ASP A 219 30.03 7.28 15.29
N SER A 220 29.69 6.06 15.68
CA SER A 220 30.03 4.83 14.96
C SER A 220 28.94 3.78 15.11
N LEU A 221 28.56 3.17 14.00
CA LEU A 221 27.59 2.07 13.96
C LEU A 221 28.36 0.74 13.90
N ILE A 222 28.40 0.01 15.01
CA ILE A 222 29.05 -1.30 15.09
C ILE A 222 27.97 -2.38 15.01
N LEU A 223 28.00 -3.18 13.96
CA LEU A 223 27.03 -4.23 13.72
C LEU A 223 27.57 -5.58 14.20
N PRO A 224 26.74 -6.42 14.84
CA PRO A 224 27.14 -7.79 15.17
C PRO A 224 27.38 -8.61 13.90
N GLU A 225 28.18 -9.67 14.02
CA GLU A 225 28.36 -10.64 12.94
C GLU A 225 26.99 -11.26 12.55
N GLY A 226 26.71 -11.34 11.26
CA GLY A 226 25.42 -11.84 10.77
C GLY A 226 24.28 -10.82 10.79
N ALA A 227 24.53 -9.55 11.14
CA ALA A 227 23.53 -8.50 11.04
C ALA A 227 22.93 -8.42 9.63
N ARG A 228 21.61 -8.30 9.54
CA ARG A 228 20.85 -8.32 8.28
C ARG A 228 19.61 -7.46 8.42
N ALA A 229 19.10 -6.94 7.30
CA ALA A 229 17.94 -6.05 7.29
C ALA A 229 18.05 -5.00 8.40
N VAL A 230 19.12 -4.19 8.34
CA VAL A 230 19.40 -3.18 9.36
C VAL A 230 18.62 -1.92 9.03
N TRP A 231 17.84 -1.43 10.00
CA TRP A 231 16.94 -0.28 9.82
C TRP A 231 17.14 0.74 10.93
N LEU A 232 17.22 2.02 10.57
CA LEU A 232 17.00 3.13 11.48
C LEU A 232 15.52 3.47 11.48
N THR A 233 14.91 3.54 12.65
CA THR A 233 13.55 4.07 12.85
C THR A 233 13.65 5.34 13.69
N LEU A 234 12.96 6.41 13.27
CA LEU A 234 12.78 7.63 14.05
C LEU A 234 11.29 7.86 14.27
N GLU A 235 10.91 8.28 15.48
CA GLU A 235 9.54 8.61 15.86
C GLU A 235 9.53 9.92 16.64
N VAL A 236 8.70 10.87 16.26
CA VAL A 236 8.47 12.08 17.05
C VAL A 236 7.22 11.88 17.89
N THR A 237 7.38 12.02 19.19
CA THR A 237 6.33 11.82 20.19
C THR A 237 6.11 13.08 21.01
N GLN A 238 4.87 13.30 21.46
CA GLN A 238 4.51 14.38 22.34
C GLN A 238 4.46 13.90 23.79
N PRO A 239 5.45 14.21 24.66
CA PRO A 239 5.50 13.63 26.01
C PRO A 239 4.37 14.12 26.90
N ARG A 240 3.85 15.33 26.68
CA ARG A 240 2.70 15.88 27.43
C ARG A 240 1.44 15.79 26.59
N ALA A 241 0.33 15.46 27.26
CA ALA A 241 -1.00 15.52 26.67
C ALA A 241 -1.35 16.95 26.22
N THR A 242 -2.19 17.04 25.20
CA THR A 242 -2.78 18.29 24.70
C THR A 242 -4.31 18.21 24.78
N ALA A 243 -5.02 19.23 24.32
CA ALA A 243 -6.47 19.18 24.22
C ALA A 243 -6.99 18.12 23.21
N TRP A 244 -6.13 17.62 22.31
CA TRP A 244 -6.51 16.72 21.22
C TRP A 244 -5.71 15.41 21.19
N SER A 245 -4.67 15.27 22.00
CA SER A 245 -3.83 14.08 22.09
C SER A 245 -3.52 13.69 23.52
N GLU A 246 -3.52 12.39 23.77
CA GLU A 246 -2.96 11.84 25.00
C GLU A 246 -1.44 12.10 25.09
N ALA A 247 -0.89 11.97 26.30
CA ALA A 247 0.56 11.93 26.46
C ALA A 247 1.15 10.78 25.62
N GLU A 248 2.39 10.96 25.17
CA GLU A 248 3.12 10.00 24.33
C GLU A 248 2.57 9.83 22.91
N HIS A 249 1.70 10.74 22.44
CA HIS A 249 1.15 10.66 21.10
C HIS A 249 2.23 10.82 20.01
N ARG A 250 2.36 9.81 19.14
CA ARG A 250 3.27 9.85 17.98
C ARG A 250 2.70 10.73 16.88
N VAL A 251 3.41 11.80 16.54
CA VAL A 251 3.01 12.79 15.51
C VAL A 251 3.73 12.60 14.17
N ALA A 252 4.88 11.95 14.15
CA ALA A 252 5.63 11.65 12.93
C ALA A 252 6.48 10.40 13.12
N TRP A 253 6.83 9.73 12.03
CA TRP A 253 7.87 8.70 12.03
C TRP A 253 8.52 8.57 10.65
N GLN A 254 9.68 7.93 10.59
CA GLN A 254 10.33 7.54 9.34
C GLN A 254 11.28 6.35 9.55
N GLN A 255 11.47 5.55 8.51
CA GLN A 255 12.49 4.49 8.49
C GLN A 255 13.49 4.68 7.35
N PHE A 256 14.75 4.33 7.62
CA PHE A 256 15.81 4.30 6.62
C PHE A 256 16.53 2.95 6.65
N PRO A 257 16.74 2.30 5.50
CA PRO A 257 17.61 1.14 5.43
C PRO A 257 19.05 1.61 5.70
N LEU A 258 19.77 0.87 6.54
CA LEU A 258 21.18 1.11 6.80
C LEU A 258 22.04 0.03 6.13
N PRO A 259 23.29 0.35 5.74
CA PRO A 259 24.23 -0.64 5.24
C PRO A 259 24.40 -1.78 6.26
N ALA A 260 24.28 -3.01 5.78
CA ALA A 260 24.60 -4.21 6.53
C ALA A 260 25.72 -4.96 5.79
N PRO A 261 26.71 -5.53 6.51
CA PRO A 261 27.68 -6.40 5.87
C PRO A 261 26.96 -7.61 5.25
N LEU A 262 27.45 -8.05 4.09
CA LEU A 262 27.01 -9.33 3.56
C LEU A 262 27.50 -10.43 4.49
N ALA A 263 26.57 -11.10 5.16
CA ALA A 263 26.89 -12.30 5.91
C ALA A 263 27.03 -13.47 4.94
N LEU A 264 28.19 -14.14 4.94
CA LEU A 264 28.29 -15.46 4.32
C LEU A 264 27.39 -16.41 5.12
N PRO A 265 26.48 -17.15 4.48
CA PRO A 265 25.75 -18.19 5.18
C PRO A 265 26.77 -19.14 5.81
N ALA A 266 26.57 -19.48 7.09
CA ALA A 266 27.37 -20.53 7.70
C ALA A 266 27.24 -21.79 6.83
N PRO A 267 28.34 -22.52 6.55
CA PRO A 267 28.26 -23.75 5.78
C PRO A 267 27.35 -24.73 6.51
N THR A 268 26.17 -24.98 5.96
CA THR A 268 25.29 -26.04 6.42
C THR A 268 26.01 -27.36 6.19
N VAL A 269 26.33 -28.07 7.28
CA VAL A 269 26.80 -29.46 7.18
C VAL A 269 25.67 -30.25 6.56
N SER A 270 25.85 -30.67 5.31
CA SER A 270 24.84 -31.44 4.59
C SER A 270 24.63 -32.77 5.28
N ALA A 271 23.41 -33.01 5.78
CA ALA A 271 22.97 -34.32 6.25
C ALA A 271 22.56 -35.25 5.08
N GLY A 272 22.93 -34.90 3.84
CA GLY A 272 22.48 -35.55 2.61
C GLY A 272 21.16 -34.95 2.09
N ALA A 273 20.71 -35.41 0.92
CA ALA A 273 19.42 -35.01 0.37
C ALA A 273 18.24 -35.74 1.06
N PRO A 274 17.09 -35.06 1.26
CA PRO A 274 15.83 -35.69 1.63
C PRO A 274 15.51 -36.91 0.78
N ASP A 275 14.74 -37.85 1.33
CA ASP A 275 14.32 -39.03 0.58
C ASP A 275 13.24 -38.65 -0.44
N LEU A 276 13.44 -39.08 -1.68
CA LEU A 276 12.48 -38.98 -2.76
C LEU A 276 11.86 -40.36 -3.00
N ILE A 277 10.58 -40.51 -2.66
CA ILE A 277 9.80 -41.71 -2.92
C ILE A 277 9.01 -41.48 -4.21
N VAL A 278 9.34 -42.30 -5.21
CA VAL A 278 8.79 -42.25 -6.56
C VAL A 278 7.59 -43.17 -6.68
N SER A 279 6.47 -42.63 -7.16
CA SER A 279 5.31 -43.40 -7.61
C SER A 279 4.76 -42.83 -8.91
N ASP A 280 3.84 -43.54 -9.56
CA ASP A 280 3.25 -43.10 -10.83
C ASP A 280 2.37 -41.84 -10.66
N GLU A 281 1.77 -41.65 -9.48
CA GLU A 281 0.81 -40.57 -9.23
C GLU A 281 1.44 -39.37 -8.49
N VAL A 282 2.39 -39.63 -7.59
CA VAL A 282 2.95 -38.60 -6.70
C VAL A 282 4.46 -38.70 -6.51
N TRP A 283 5.07 -37.54 -6.25
CA TRP A 283 6.39 -37.43 -5.63
C TRP A 283 6.23 -37.19 -4.14
N GLN A 284 6.78 -38.08 -3.31
CA GLN A 284 6.82 -37.87 -1.86
C GLN A 284 8.25 -37.53 -1.43
N ILE A 285 8.41 -36.38 -0.77
CA ILE A 285 9.70 -35.91 -0.25
C ILE A 285 9.65 -35.96 1.27
N ARG A 286 10.60 -36.65 1.92
CA ARG A 286 10.66 -36.80 3.39
C ARG A 286 11.96 -36.25 3.96
N ALA A 287 11.84 -35.38 4.97
CA ALA A 287 12.98 -34.83 5.72
C ALA A 287 12.61 -34.73 7.21
N GLY A 288 13.14 -35.63 8.04
CA GLY A 288 12.79 -35.69 9.46
C GLY A 288 11.29 -35.94 9.66
N SER A 289 10.60 -35.01 10.35
CA SER A 289 9.15 -35.07 10.55
C SER A 289 8.33 -34.50 9.39
N GLN A 290 8.98 -33.90 8.39
CA GLN A 290 8.33 -33.29 7.23
C GLN A 290 8.06 -34.34 6.15
N CYS A 291 6.86 -34.27 5.55
CA CYS A 291 6.54 -35.01 4.33
C CYS A 291 5.75 -34.10 3.38
N TRP A 292 6.28 -33.87 2.19
CA TRP A 292 5.62 -33.14 1.11
C TRP A 292 5.17 -34.12 0.03
N THR A 293 3.97 -33.92 -0.49
CA THR A 293 3.43 -34.72 -1.60
C THR A 293 3.12 -33.81 -2.77
N ILE A 294 3.80 -34.02 -3.89
CA ILE A 294 3.52 -33.37 -5.16
C ILE A 294 2.70 -34.32 -6.02
N ASP A 295 1.55 -33.86 -6.51
CA ASP A 295 0.77 -34.61 -7.49
C ASP A 295 1.40 -34.44 -8.88
N ARG A 296 1.76 -35.54 -9.54
CA ARG A 296 2.52 -35.52 -10.81
C ARG A 296 1.72 -35.05 -12.01
N ARG A 297 0.39 -35.20 -11.95
CA ARG A 297 -0.51 -34.81 -13.03
C ARG A 297 -0.77 -33.31 -13.01
N THR A 298 -0.86 -32.74 -11.82
CA THR A 298 -1.16 -31.31 -11.60
C THR A 298 0.09 -30.49 -11.31
N GLY A 299 1.20 -31.11 -10.94
CA GLY A 299 2.44 -30.44 -10.52
C GLY A 299 2.37 -29.79 -9.13
N LEU A 300 1.20 -29.81 -8.48
CA LEU A 300 0.94 -29.02 -7.27
C LEU A 300 1.44 -29.74 -6.03
N LEU A 301 1.92 -28.96 -5.05
CA LEU A 301 2.07 -29.42 -3.67
C LEU A 301 0.67 -29.64 -3.09
N SER A 302 0.23 -30.90 -3.13
CA SER A 302 -1.14 -31.31 -2.81
C SER A 302 -1.32 -31.64 -1.33
N ARG A 303 -0.25 -32.06 -0.64
CA ARG A 303 -0.21 -32.31 0.80
C ARG A 303 1.12 -31.91 1.40
N TRP A 304 1.08 -31.45 2.64
CA TRP A 304 2.25 -31.24 3.47
C TRP A 304 1.91 -31.62 4.90
N SER A 305 2.61 -32.62 5.45
CA SER A 305 2.43 -33.05 6.83
C SER A 305 3.67 -32.81 7.68
N VAL A 306 3.48 -32.35 8.92
CA VAL A 306 4.53 -32.27 9.94
C VAL A 306 4.18 -33.21 11.08
N GLY A 307 5.04 -34.20 11.36
CA GLY A 307 4.76 -35.19 12.40
C GLY A 307 3.48 -35.99 12.16
N GLY A 308 3.10 -36.18 10.90
CA GLY A 308 1.86 -36.85 10.49
C GLY A 308 0.60 -35.98 10.51
N GLN A 309 0.69 -34.71 10.90
CA GLN A 309 -0.44 -33.77 10.86
C GLN A 309 -0.44 -32.99 9.56
N GLU A 310 -1.54 -33.05 8.80
CA GLU A 310 -1.74 -32.32 7.54
C GLU A 310 -1.79 -30.81 7.79
N GLN A 311 -1.09 -30.05 6.96
CA GLN A 311 -0.98 -28.59 7.04
C GLN A 311 -1.77 -27.89 5.92
N LEU A 312 -2.16 -28.62 4.86
CA LEU A 312 -2.87 -28.07 3.71
C LEU A 312 -4.28 -28.63 3.63
N LEU A 313 -5.28 -27.74 3.52
CA LEU A 313 -6.65 -28.11 3.16
C LEU A 313 -6.84 -28.14 1.64
N THR A 314 -6.09 -27.32 0.93
CA THR A 314 -6.09 -27.21 -0.54
C THR A 314 -4.66 -27.15 -1.04
N PRO A 315 -4.38 -27.63 -2.27
CA PRO A 315 -3.04 -27.54 -2.85
C PRO A 315 -2.52 -26.11 -2.95
N LEU A 316 -1.20 -25.95 -2.83
CA LEU A 316 -0.52 -24.69 -3.13
C LEU A 316 -0.50 -24.49 -4.65
N ARG A 317 -0.98 -23.33 -5.12
CA ARG A 317 -1.13 -22.97 -6.54
C ARG A 317 -0.89 -21.49 -6.79
N ASP A 318 -0.61 -21.11 -8.03
CA ASP A 318 -0.55 -19.69 -8.42
C ASP A 318 -1.92 -19.01 -8.27
N GLN A 319 -1.90 -17.68 -8.12
CA GLN A 319 -3.09 -16.83 -8.09
C GLN A 319 -2.77 -15.50 -8.81
N PHE A 320 -3.51 -15.19 -9.88
CA PHE A 320 -3.28 -13.99 -10.70
C PHE A 320 -4.37 -12.93 -10.55
N ILE A 321 -5.35 -13.19 -9.70
CA ILE A 321 -6.52 -12.33 -9.47
C ILE A 321 -6.70 -12.06 -7.99
N ARG A 322 -7.52 -11.06 -7.70
CA ARG A 322 -8.02 -10.76 -6.36
C ARG A 322 -9.53 -10.61 -6.39
N ALA A 323 -10.16 -10.71 -5.22
CA ALA A 323 -11.51 -10.17 -5.05
C ALA A 323 -11.47 -8.67 -5.37
N PRO A 324 -12.30 -8.18 -6.30
CA PRO A 324 -12.19 -6.82 -6.81
C PRO A 324 -12.52 -5.79 -5.73
N LEU A 325 -11.69 -4.76 -5.63
CA LEU A 325 -11.93 -3.61 -4.75
C LEU A 325 -12.93 -2.64 -5.40
N ASP A 326 -13.49 -1.69 -4.64
CA ASP A 326 -14.35 -0.64 -5.22
C ASP A 326 -13.65 0.12 -6.36
N ASN A 327 -12.35 0.38 -6.23
CA ASN A 327 -11.53 0.98 -7.28
C ASN A 327 -11.37 0.11 -8.54
N ASP A 328 -11.46 -1.22 -8.40
CA ASP A 328 -11.39 -2.15 -9.54
C ASP A 328 -12.74 -2.22 -10.28
N ILE A 329 -13.83 -2.00 -9.56
CA ILE A 329 -15.22 -2.05 -10.04
C ILE A 329 -15.62 -0.71 -10.69
N GLY A 330 -15.26 0.40 -10.06
CA GLY A 330 -15.69 1.74 -10.47
C GLY A 330 -17.20 1.85 -10.50
N VAL A 331 -17.74 2.33 -11.61
CA VAL A 331 -19.19 2.47 -11.84
C VAL A 331 -19.79 1.30 -12.62
N SER A 332 -19.04 0.20 -12.80
CA SER A 332 -19.54 -0.96 -13.55
C SER A 332 -20.62 -1.68 -12.77
N GLU A 333 -21.76 -1.93 -13.42
CA GLU A 333 -22.90 -2.63 -12.83
C GLU A 333 -23.45 -3.70 -13.77
N VAL A 334 -24.19 -4.68 -13.23
CA VAL A 334 -24.81 -5.77 -14.01
C VAL A 334 -25.67 -5.24 -15.16
N GLU A 335 -26.43 -4.16 -14.93
CA GLU A 335 -27.30 -3.55 -15.94
C GLU A 335 -26.57 -2.58 -16.87
N ARG A 336 -25.38 -2.11 -16.46
CA ARG A 336 -24.58 -1.12 -17.19
C ARG A 336 -23.09 -1.32 -16.95
N ILE A 337 -22.51 -2.23 -17.72
CA ILE A 337 -21.09 -2.58 -17.63
C ILE A 337 -20.21 -1.41 -18.10
N ASP A 338 -19.20 -1.05 -17.30
CA ASP A 338 -18.11 -0.18 -17.73
C ASP A 338 -16.92 -1.03 -18.21
N PRO A 339 -16.67 -1.12 -19.52
CA PRO A 339 -15.58 -1.95 -20.05
C PRO A 339 -14.17 -1.43 -19.67
N ASN A 340 -14.08 -0.21 -19.11
CA ASN A 340 -12.80 0.35 -18.67
C ASN A 340 -12.46 0.05 -17.21
N ALA A 341 -13.42 -0.44 -16.42
CA ALA A 341 -13.17 -0.92 -15.07
C ALA A 341 -12.18 -2.10 -15.09
N TRP A 342 -11.27 -2.16 -14.11
CA TRP A 342 -10.26 -3.21 -14.06
C TRP A 342 -10.89 -4.59 -13.95
N VAL A 343 -11.94 -4.75 -13.15
CA VAL A 343 -12.64 -6.03 -13.00
C VAL A 343 -13.23 -6.50 -14.32
N GLU A 344 -13.78 -5.61 -15.13
CA GLU A 344 -14.36 -5.96 -16.44
C GLU A 344 -13.27 -6.27 -17.46
N ARG A 345 -12.14 -5.58 -17.40
CA ARG A 345 -10.95 -5.95 -18.19
C ARG A 345 -10.45 -7.33 -17.81
N TRP A 346 -10.35 -7.66 -16.52
CA TRP A 346 -9.93 -8.98 -16.06
C TRP A 346 -10.89 -10.09 -16.48
N LYS A 347 -12.20 -9.85 -16.36
CA LYS A 347 -13.25 -10.76 -16.85
C LYS A 347 -13.14 -10.97 -18.36
N SER A 348 -13.07 -9.88 -19.14
CA SER A 348 -12.94 -9.96 -20.61
C SER A 348 -11.63 -10.62 -21.05
N ALA A 349 -10.56 -10.49 -20.26
CA ALA A 349 -9.30 -11.17 -20.46
C ALA A 349 -9.32 -12.64 -20.00
N GLY A 350 -10.43 -13.15 -19.45
CA GLY A 350 -10.58 -14.53 -19.00
C GLY A 350 -9.75 -14.89 -17.77
N LEU A 351 -9.26 -13.90 -17.00
CA LEU A 351 -8.36 -14.17 -15.88
C LEU A 351 -9.03 -14.95 -14.73
N TYR A 352 -10.36 -14.89 -14.62
CA TYR A 352 -11.13 -15.65 -13.64
C TYR A 352 -11.38 -17.10 -14.06
N ASP A 353 -11.21 -17.40 -15.36
CA ASP A 353 -11.56 -18.69 -15.97
C ASP A 353 -10.31 -19.41 -16.52
N LEU A 354 -9.12 -19.06 -16.00
CA LEU A 354 -7.88 -19.68 -16.45
C LEU A 354 -7.81 -21.16 -16.11
N GLU A 355 -7.56 -21.98 -17.13
CA GLU A 355 -7.33 -23.42 -16.96
C GLU A 355 -5.82 -23.68 -16.79
N ALA A 356 -5.44 -24.26 -15.64
CA ALA A 356 -4.05 -24.55 -15.34
C ALA A 356 -3.67 -25.96 -15.85
N HIS A 357 -2.76 -26.02 -16.83
CA HIS A 357 -2.22 -27.26 -17.37
C HIS A 357 -0.77 -27.44 -16.96
N CYS A 358 -0.50 -28.45 -16.14
CA CYS A 358 0.87 -28.86 -15.84
C CYS A 358 1.46 -29.53 -17.09
N VAL A 359 2.49 -28.92 -17.66
CA VAL A 359 3.17 -29.42 -18.88
C VAL A 359 4.50 -30.11 -18.55
N GLN A 360 5.02 -29.89 -17.35
CA GLN A 360 6.23 -30.52 -16.85
C GLN A 360 6.15 -30.67 -15.33
N CYS A 361 6.52 -31.84 -14.80
CA CYS A 361 6.65 -32.10 -13.36
C CYS A 361 7.72 -33.18 -13.13
N ASP A 362 8.96 -32.75 -12.99
CA ASP A 362 10.12 -33.62 -12.82
C ASP A 362 10.65 -33.51 -11.39
N ALA A 363 11.10 -34.64 -10.84
CA ALA A 363 11.72 -34.69 -9.52
C ALA A 363 13.09 -35.36 -9.61
N GLN A 364 14.09 -34.76 -8.97
CA GLN A 364 15.45 -35.29 -8.92
C GLN A 364 16.01 -35.18 -7.50
N ARG A 365 16.54 -36.28 -6.98
CA ARG A 365 17.36 -36.27 -5.78
C ARG A 365 18.80 -35.94 -6.16
N LEU A 366 19.34 -34.86 -5.61
CA LEU A 366 20.72 -34.41 -5.76
C LEU A 366 21.56 -34.86 -4.54
N ALA A 367 22.79 -34.37 -4.43
CA ALA A 367 23.68 -34.74 -3.32
C ALA A 367 23.17 -34.23 -1.96
N ASN A 368 22.64 -33.01 -1.91
CA ASN A 368 22.31 -32.29 -0.67
C ASN A 368 20.84 -31.83 -0.59
N GLU A 369 20.08 -32.00 -1.67
CA GLU A 369 18.69 -31.57 -1.77
C GLU A 369 17.90 -32.48 -2.70
N THR A 370 16.58 -32.42 -2.60
CA THR A 370 15.67 -32.94 -3.62
C THR A 370 15.04 -31.75 -4.33
N LEU A 371 15.08 -31.75 -5.66
CA LEU A 371 14.49 -30.73 -6.52
C LEU A 371 13.20 -31.28 -7.14
N VAL A 372 12.16 -30.46 -7.17
CA VAL A 372 10.99 -30.66 -8.03
C VAL A 372 10.82 -29.44 -8.93
N ASP A 373 10.82 -29.67 -10.24
CA ASP A 373 10.68 -28.66 -11.28
C ASP A 373 9.30 -28.84 -11.94
N CYS A 374 8.45 -27.83 -11.84
CA CYS A 374 7.09 -27.86 -12.37
C CYS A 374 6.86 -26.67 -13.29
N ARG A 375 6.19 -26.91 -14.42
CA ARG A 375 5.75 -25.85 -15.34
C ARG A 375 4.27 -25.95 -15.62
N TRP A 376 3.62 -24.81 -15.63
CA TRP A 376 2.21 -24.67 -15.98
C TRP A 376 2.03 -23.69 -17.13
N HIS A 377 1.14 -24.07 -18.04
CA HIS A 377 0.48 -23.14 -18.93
C HIS A 377 -0.89 -22.82 -18.33
N TYR A 378 -1.22 -21.54 -18.22
CA TYR A 378 -2.56 -21.07 -17.88
C TYR A 378 -3.23 -20.62 -19.16
N LEU A 379 -4.34 -21.28 -19.49
CA LEU A 379 -5.02 -21.11 -20.76
C LEU A 379 -6.30 -20.29 -20.61
N ARG A 380 -6.59 -19.52 -21.65
CA ARG A 380 -7.91 -18.96 -21.93
C ARG A 380 -8.45 -19.63 -23.18
N GLY A 381 -9.36 -20.59 -23.01
CA GLY A 381 -9.73 -21.49 -24.10
C GLY A 381 -8.51 -22.33 -24.52
N GLU A 382 -8.07 -22.21 -25.77
CA GLU A 382 -6.89 -22.93 -26.29
C GLU A 382 -5.60 -22.11 -26.23
N GLU A 383 -5.68 -20.82 -25.87
CA GLU A 383 -4.53 -19.90 -25.89
C GLU A 383 -3.80 -19.89 -24.55
N VAL A 384 -2.48 -20.11 -24.56
CA VAL A 384 -1.62 -19.95 -23.38
C VAL A 384 -1.38 -18.47 -23.14
N VAL A 385 -1.88 -17.95 -22.01
CA VAL A 385 -1.78 -16.52 -21.67
C VAL A 385 -0.81 -16.24 -20.53
N ILE A 386 -0.52 -17.23 -19.68
CA ILE A 386 0.50 -17.14 -18.63
C ILE A 386 1.27 -18.47 -18.58
N VAL A 387 2.58 -18.40 -18.45
CA VAL A 387 3.45 -19.53 -18.14
C VAL A 387 4.03 -19.31 -16.75
N SER A 388 3.97 -20.34 -15.90
CA SER A 388 4.54 -20.34 -14.56
C SER A 388 5.50 -21.51 -14.42
N HIS A 389 6.61 -21.28 -13.73
CA HIS A 389 7.67 -22.26 -13.53
C HIS A 389 8.11 -22.21 -12.07
N TRP A 390 7.92 -23.32 -11.36
CA TRP A 390 8.29 -23.47 -9.96
C TRP A 390 9.47 -24.42 -9.83
N ARG A 391 10.47 -23.99 -9.08
CA ARG A 391 11.60 -24.80 -8.64
C ARG A 391 11.54 -24.94 -7.12
N MET A 392 11.17 -26.13 -6.67
CA MET A 392 11.00 -26.49 -5.26
C MET A 392 12.24 -27.25 -4.79
N HIS A 393 13.04 -26.61 -3.95
CA HIS A 393 14.25 -27.17 -3.35
C HIS A 393 13.96 -27.62 -1.92
N PHE A 394 14.06 -28.92 -1.66
CA PHE A 394 13.86 -29.52 -0.35
C PHE A 394 15.20 -29.91 0.27
N THR A 395 15.48 -29.47 1.48
CA THR A 395 16.74 -29.76 2.21
C THR A 395 16.52 -30.59 3.47
N ALA A 396 17.55 -31.30 3.92
CA ALA A 396 17.44 -32.26 5.04
C ALA A 396 17.13 -31.61 6.40
N ASP A 397 17.34 -30.30 6.55
CA ASP A 397 16.92 -29.52 7.71
C ASP A 397 15.40 -29.29 7.77
N GLY A 398 14.65 -29.79 6.78
CA GLY A 398 13.19 -29.66 6.72
C GLY A 398 12.71 -28.38 6.04
N THR A 399 13.59 -27.67 5.33
CA THR A 399 13.25 -26.45 4.59
C THR A 399 12.80 -26.77 3.15
N LEU A 400 11.72 -26.11 2.70
CA LEU A 400 11.34 -25.98 1.30
C LEU A 400 11.63 -24.55 0.83
N ARG A 401 12.50 -24.38 -0.16
CA ARG A 401 12.71 -23.11 -0.87
C ARG A 401 12.00 -23.18 -2.21
N LEU A 402 11.04 -22.29 -2.42
CA LEU A 402 10.28 -22.18 -3.66
C LEU A 402 10.77 -20.96 -4.44
N ALA A 403 11.31 -21.19 -5.63
CA ALA A 403 11.57 -20.14 -6.61
C ALA A 403 10.48 -20.21 -7.69
N VAL A 404 9.85 -19.08 -7.99
CA VAL A 404 8.82 -18.96 -9.02
C VAL A 404 9.28 -17.94 -10.05
N ASP A 405 9.25 -18.33 -11.31
CA ASP A 405 9.42 -17.46 -12.47
C ASP A 405 8.32 -17.73 -13.49
N GLY A 406 8.11 -16.80 -14.41
CA GLY A 406 7.03 -16.92 -15.38
C GLY A 406 6.94 -15.73 -16.31
N GLU A 407 6.08 -15.86 -17.29
CA GLU A 407 5.81 -14.84 -18.30
C GLU A 407 4.31 -14.77 -18.59
N ARG A 408 3.85 -13.59 -18.97
CA ARG A 408 2.50 -13.38 -19.48
C ARG A 408 2.60 -13.02 -20.95
N ALA A 409 1.70 -13.53 -21.77
CA ALA A 409 1.61 -13.14 -23.17
C ALA A 409 1.52 -11.61 -23.30
N GLU A 410 2.33 -11.04 -24.19
CA GLU A 410 2.21 -9.64 -24.59
C GLU A 410 0.94 -9.51 -25.44
N THR A 411 -0.10 -8.96 -24.86
CA THR A 411 -1.35 -8.61 -25.54
C THR A 411 -1.33 -7.18 -26.04
#